data_AF-A0A1Y3PAT1-F1
#
_entry.id   AF-A0A1Y3PAT1-F1
#
_cell.length_a   1.000
_cell.length_b   1.000
_cell.length_c   1.000
_cell.angle_alpha   90.00
_cell.angle_beta   90.00
_cell.angle_gamma   90.00
#
_symmetry.space_group_name_H-M   'P 1'
#
loop_
_entity.id
_entity.type
_entity.pdbx_description
1 polymer ?
#
loop_
_entity_poly.entity_id
_entity_poly.type
_entity_poly.pdbx_seq_one_letter_code
_entity_poly.pdbx_strand_id
1 'polypeptide(L)' 'MKQVLGWIGRARSNIKTIFGMPDYQKYLEHHRSTHPDRPPMTEKEYYLYALKNRYESGSVNRCC' A
#
# COMPACT_ATOMS: atom_id res chain seq x y z
N MET A 1 20.50 12.14 24.32
CA MET A 1 20.10 12.53 22.94
C MET A 1 19.78 11.30 22.08
N LYS A 2 18.77 10.49 22.45
CA LYS A 2 18.40 9.24 21.74
C LYS A 2 16.97 9.29 21.16
N GLN A 3 16.43 10.49 20.92
CA GLN A 3 15.02 10.69 20.55
C GLN A 3 14.84 11.10 19.07
N VAL A 4 15.89 11.56 18.40
CA VAL A 4 15.80 12.15 17.05
C VAL A 4 15.82 11.13 15.91
N LEU A 5 16.28 9.89 16.15
CA LEU A 5 16.47 8.89 15.10
C LEU A 5 15.19 8.08 14.78
N GLY A 6 14.25 7.99 15.72
CA GLY A 6 13.02 7.20 15.57
C GLY A 6 11.95 7.84 14.67
N TRP A 7 12.09 9.13 14.36
CA TRP A 7 11.08 9.87 13.59
C TRP A 7 11.26 9.75 12.08
N ILE A 8 12.47 9.40 11.60
CA ILE A 8 12.76 9.22 10.18
C ILE A 8 12.20 7.88 9.66
N GLY A 9 12.20 6.83 10.50
CA GLY A 9 11.71 5.50 10.11
C GLY A 9 10.19 5.45 9.83
N ARG A 10 9.40 6.31 10.47
CA ARG A 10 7.95 6.40 10.28
C ARG A 10 7.53 7.34 9.14
N ALA A 11 8.45 8.13 8.60
CA ALA A 11 8.16 9.11 7.57
C ALA A 11 8.05 8.52 6.15
N ARG A 12 8.46 7.26 5.91
CA ARG A 12 8.53 6.67 4.56
C ARG A 12 7.19 6.35 3.91
N SER A 13 6.10 6.23 4.68
CA SER A 13 4.77 5.87 4.14
C SER A 13 3.91 7.10 3.77
N ASN A 14 4.15 8.25 4.38
CA ASN A 14 3.27 9.42 4.22
C ASN A 14 3.40 10.08 2.83
N ILE A 15 4.62 10.15 2.27
CA ILE A 15 4.86 10.76 0.95
C ILE A 15 4.09 10.02 -0.15
N LYS A 16 4.14 8.69 -0.16
CA LYS A 16 3.44 7.89 -1.18
C LYS A 16 1.93 8.10 -1.11
N THR A 17 1.38 8.17 0.10
CA THR A 17 -0.05 8.46 0.29
C THR A 17 -0.41 9.86 -0.22
N ILE A 18 0.42 10.87 0.06
CA ILE A 18 0.21 12.27 -0.41
C ILE A 18 0.19 12.35 -1.94
N PHE A 19 1.11 11.67 -2.62
CA PHE A 19 1.15 11.63 -4.09
C PHE A 19 0.25 10.55 -4.70
N GLY A 20 -0.55 9.86 -3.88
CA GLY A 20 -1.40 8.76 -4.31
C GLY A 20 -0.62 7.58 -4.91
N MET A 21 0.67 7.43 -4.68
CA MET A 21 1.43 6.30 -5.21
C MET A 21 1.03 5.00 -4.50
N PRO A 22 0.92 3.87 -5.22
CA PRO A 22 0.69 2.57 -4.59
C PRO A 22 1.83 2.23 -3.61
N ASP A 23 1.46 1.84 -2.38
CA ASP A 23 2.42 1.40 -1.37
C ASP A 23 2.30 -0.12 -1.13
N TYR A 24 3.25 -0.87 -1.67
CA TYR A 24 3.24 -2.33 -1.61
C TYR A 24 3.43 -2.87 -0.18
N GLN A 25 4.18 -2.19 0.68
CA GLN A 25 4.36 -2.64 2.07
C GLN A 25 3.06 -2.52 2.86
N LYS A 26 2.36 -1.40 2.70
CA LYS A 26 1.02 -1.21 3.28
C LYS A 26 0.01 -2.25 2.78
N TYR A 27 0.08 -2.61 1.50
CA TYR A 27 -0.70 -3.71 0.95
C TYR A 27 -0.38 -5.04 1.62
N LEU A 28 0.89 -5.40 1.82
CA LEU A 28 1.27 -6.65 2.47
C LEU A 28 0.80 -6.70 3.94
N GLU A 29 0.90 -5.61 4.68
CA GLU A 29 0.38 -5.52 6.05
C GLU A 29 -1.14 -5.72 6.10
N HIS A 30 -1.86 -5.06 5.19
CA HIS A 30 -3.31 -5.22 5.05
C HIS A 30 -3.69 -6.65 4.62
N HIS A 31 -2.96 -7.21 3.66
CA HIS A 31 -3.19 -8.56 3.15
C HIS A 31 -2.96 -9.61 4.24
N ARG A 32 -1.89 -9.49 5.03
CA ARG A 32 -1.61 -10.43 6.13
C ARG A 32 -2.68 -10.38 7.22
N SER A 33 -3.25 -9.21 7.49
CA SER A 33 -4.31 -9.06 8.49
C SER A 33 -5.69 -9.47 7.99
N THR A 34 -5.98 -9.31 6.70
CA THR A 34 -7.34 -9.46 6.14
C THR A 34 -7.52 -10.73 5.30
N HIS A 35 -6.44 -11.20 4.67
CA HIS A 35 -6.43 -12.35 3.76
C HIS A 35 -5.25 -13.30 4.06
N PRO A 36 -5.10 -13.82 5.30
CA PRO A 36 -3.97 -14.70 5.64
C PRO A 36 -3.97 -16.02 4.84
N ASP A 37 -5.14 -16.45 4.35
CA ASP A 37 -5.32 -17.73 3.66
C ASP A 37 -4.97 -17.69 2.15
N ARG A 38 -4.60 -16.52 1.63
CA ARG A 38 -4.26 -16.34 0.21
C ARG A 38 -2.81 -15.92 0.05
N PRO A 39 -2.15 -16.23 -1.08
CA PRO A 39 -0.87 -15.61 -1.40
C PRO A 39 -1.11 -14.13 -1.78
N PRO A 40 -0.28 -13.19 -1.29
CA PRO A 40 -0.34 -11.82 -1.76
C PRO A 40 0.06 -11.72 -3.24
N MET A 41 -0.48 -10.73 -3.94
CA MET A 41 -0.02 -10.32 -5.27
C MET A 41 1.45 -9.94 -5.20
N THR A 42 2.16 -10.13 -6.32
CA THR A 42 3.49 -9.54 -6.50
C THR A 42 3.42 -8.01 -6.54
N GLU A 43 4.55 -7.35 -6.34
CA GLU A 43 4.63 -5.88 -6.40
C GLU A 43 4.10 -5.33 -7.73
N LYS A 44 4.50 -5.94 -8.86
CA LYS A 44 4.06 -5.52 -10.20
C LYS A 44 2.55 -5.68 -10.38
N GLU A 45 2.00 -6.81 -9.95
CA GLU A 45 0.55 -7.06 -10.02
C GLU A 45 -0.23 -6.06 -9.19
N TYR A 46 0.24 -5.75 -7.98
CA TYR A 46 -0.35 -4.73 -7.14
C TYR A 46 -0.31 -3.34 -7.77
N TYR A 47 0.80 -2.95 -8.41
CA TYR A 47 0.87 -1.67 -9.13
C TYR A 47 -0.14 -1.60 -10.28
N LEU A 48 -0.24 -2.64 -11.10
CA LEU A 48 -1.21 -2.69 -12.20
C LEU A 48 -2.65 -2.66 -11.68
N TYR A 49 -2.94 -3.43 -10.62
CA TYR A 49 -4.22 -3.40 -9.93
C TYR A 49 -4.57 -2.00 -9.43
N ALA A 50 -3.64 -1.31 -8.77
CA ALA A 50 -3.84 0.03 -8.24
C ALA A 50 -4.04 1.09 -9.35
N LEU A 51 -3.31 0.98 -10.46
CA LEU A 51 -3.48 1.85 -11.62
C LEU A 51 -4.84 1.63 -12.28
N LYS A 52 -5.21 0.37 -12.53
CA LYS A 52 -6.51 0.00 -13.06
C LYS A 52 -7.65 0.51 -12.18
N ASN A 53 -7.54 0.35 -10.86
CA ASN A 53 -8.53 0.85 -9.92
C ASN A 53 -8.64 2.37 -9.89
N ARG A 54 -7.56 3.10 -10.16
CA ARG A 54 -7.59 4.57 -10.19
C ARG A 54 -8.17 5.11 -11.49
N TYR A 55 -7.77 4.55 -12.62
CA TYR A 55 -7.98 5.17 -13.93
C TYR A 55 -9.01 4.46 -14.81
N GLU A 56 -9.24 3.17 -14.59
CA GLU A 56 -10.09 2.35 -15.47
C GLU A 56 -11.38 1.90 -14.78
N SER A 57 -11.38 1.71 -13.46
CA SER A 57 -12.61 1.32 -12.76
C SER A 57 -13.46 2.56 -12.46
N GLY A 58 -14.57 2.72 -13.19
CA GLY A 58 -15.67 3.62 -12.81
C GLY A 58 -16.41 3.16 -11.53
N SER A 59 -15.95 2.10 -10.89
CA SER A 59 -16.46 1.53 -9.64
C SER A 59 -15.42 1.62 -8.54
N VAL A 60 -15.87 1.88 -7.31
CA VAL A 60 -15.02 1.74 -6.12
C VAL A 60 -14.83 0.24 -5.86
N ASN A 61 -13.77 -0.34 -6.40
CA ASN A 61 -13.41 -1.73 -6.13
C ASN A 61 -12.85 -1.81 -4.70
N ARG A 62 -13.73 -2.11 -3.74
CA ARG A 62 -13.38 -2.28 -2.34
C ARG A 62 -13.04 -3.74 -2.06
N CYS A 63 -11.80 -4.14 -2.35
CA CYS A 63 -11.17 -5.21 -1.60
C CYS A 63 -10.24 -4.54 -0.60
N CYS A 64 -10.87 -3.83 0.34
CA CYS A 64 -10.46 -2.44 0.64
C CYS A 64 -10.43 -1.54 -0.61
#